data_AF-A0A510IJU7-F1
#
_entry.id   AF-A0A510IJU7-F1
#
_cell.length_a   1.000
_cell.length_b   1.000
_cell.length_c   1.000
_cell.angle_alpha   90.00
_cell.angle_beta   90.00
_cell.angle_gamma   90.00
#
_symmetry.space_group_name_H-M   'P 1'
#
loop_
_entity.id
_entity.type
_entity.pdbx_description
1 polymer ?
#
loop_
_entity_poly.entity_id
_entity_poly.type
_entity_poly.pdbx_seq_one_letter_code
_entity_poly.pdbx_strand_id
1 'polypeptide(L)'
;MLAGDVSGFSFRSELLIGLAAGLFNAGSQLSLYRISQSKMNPFEINFWTFAYASILILPLLVFSGSQSDALIMVPNREMGVWLLLCSIALALLIINTQVFRSKAYRLAKSGSQLAPLIFSNLIFTALWQVCFYDETYNQYQVIGLAMIVLANVTSVIVPKLIAAKQANQLA
;
A
#
# COMPACT_ATOMS: atom_id res chain seq x y z
N MET A 1 13.19 -22.86 23.33
CA MET A 1 14.58 -23.29 23.46
C MET A 1 15.34 -22.81 22.24
N LEU A 2 16.22 -21.83 22.42
CA LEU A 2 17.04 -21.18 21.39
C LEU A 2 18.47 -21.69 21.51
N ALA A 3 18.79 -22.74 20.75
CA ALA A 3 20.15 -23.09 20.36
C ALA A 3 20.02 -23.99 19.13
N GLY A 4 20.31 -23.45 17.95
CA GLY A 4 20.13 -24.18 16.71
C GLY A 4 20.23 -23.29 15.50
N ASP A 5 21.47 -22.98 15.15
CA ASP A 5 21.95 -22.60 13.82
C ASP A 5 22.16 -21.10 13.55
N VAL A 6 23.45 -20.76 13.49
CA VAL A 6 24.04 -19.52 12.98
C VAL A 6 24.40 -19.66 11.49
N SER A 7 23.83 -20.64 10.78
CA SER A 7 23.85 -20.66 9.32
C SER A 7 23.00 -19.51 8.78
N GLY A 8 23.67 -18.59 8.09
CA GLY A 8 23.01 -17.51 7.38
C GLY A 8 22.03 -18.08 6.35
N PHE A 9 20.79 -17.60 6.43
CA PHE A 9 19.70 -17.82 5.46
C PHE A 9 18.98 -19.19 5.55
N SER A 10 17.98 -19.26 6.43
CA SER A 10 16.95 -20.31 6.38
C SER A 10 15.95 -20.02 5.25
N PHE A 11 16.02 -20.76 4.14
CA PHE A 11 15.06 -20.64 3.06
C PHE A 11 13.68 -21.13 3.51
N ARG A 12 12.74 -20.19 3.63
CA ARG A 12 11.35 -20.44 4.02
C ARG A 12 10.46 -20.26 2.80
N SER A 13 9.69 -21.28 2.43
CA SER A 13 8.83 -21.23 1.23
C SER A 13 7.77 -20.13 1.32
N GLU A 14 7.39 -19.72 2.53
CA GLU A 14 6.49 -18.60 2.80
C GLU A 14 7.09 -17.25 2.34
N LEU A 15 8.43 -17.13 2.31
CA LEU A 15 9.11 -15.94 1.78
C LEU A 15 8.90 -15.81 0.27
N LEU A 16 8.74 -16.91 -0.46
CA LEU A 16 8.42 -16.87 -1.90
C LEU A 16 7.02 -16.31 -2.14
N ILE A 17 6.06 -16.65 -1.27
CA ILE A 17 4.69 -16.10 -1.34
C ILE A 17 4.73 -14.60 -1.05
N GLY A 18 5.48 -14.19 -0.02
CA GLY A 18 5.69 -12.77 0.29
C GLY A 18 6.37 -12.00 -0.84
N LEU A 19 7.40 -12.58 -1.46
CA LEU A 19 8.08 -12.01 -2.63
C LEU A 19 7.14 -11.88 -3.83
N ALA A 20 6.36 -12.93 -4.13
CA ALA A 20 5.37 -12.92 -5.18
C ALA A 20 4.31 -11.85 -4.94
N ALA A 21 3.81 -11.73 -3.71
CA ALA A 21 2.88 -10.66 -3.32
C ALA A 21 3.48 -9.26 -3.55
N GLY A 22 4.76 -9.07 -3.20
CA GLY A 22 5.48 -7.83 -3.49
C GLY A 22 5.60 -7.53 -4.99
N LEU A 23 5.94 -8.53 -5.80
CA LEU A 23 6.05 -8.42 -7.26
C LEU A 23 4.70 -8.06 -7.89
N PHE A 24 3.62 -8.75 -7.52
CA PHE A 24 2.28 -8.46 -8.04
C PHE A 24 1.75 -7.10 -7.56
N ASN A 25 2.06 -6.68 -6.33
CA ASN A 25 1.72 -5.36 -5.83
C ASN A 25 2.42 -4.26 -6.66
N ALA A 26 3.74 -4.37 -6.87
CA ALA A 26 4.49 -3.45 -7.71
C ALA A 26 3.99 -3.44 -9.17
N GLY A 27 3.72 -4.63 -9.73
CA GLY A 27 3.14 -4.78 -11.07
C GLY A 27 1.77 -4.12 -11.20
N SER A 28 0.91 -4.27 -10.19
CA SER A 28 -0.41 -3.61 -10.16
C SER A 28 -0.29 -2.09 -10.20
N GLN A 29 0.70 -1.53 -9.50
CA GLN A 29 0.94 -0.09 -9.43
C GLN A 29 1.51 0.46 -10.74
N LEU A 30 2.37 -0.31 -11.41
CA LEU A 30 2.86 0.04 -12.75
C LEU A 30 1.74 0.01 -13.79
N SER A 31 0.88 -1.01 -13.75
CA SER A 31 -0.32 -1.08 -14.59
C SER A 31 -1.28 0.07 -14.29
N LEU A 32 -1.49 0.38 -13.00
CA LEU A 32 -2.31 1.51 -12.56
C LEU A 32 -1.77 2.84 -13.07
N TYR A 33 -0.45 3.05 -13.04
CA TYR A 33 0.16 4.23 -13.65
C TYR A 33 -0.14 4.31 -15.14
N ARG A 34 0.10 3.23 -15.90
CA ARG A 34 -0.13 3.21 -17.35
C ARG A 34 -1.59 3.49 -17.71
N ILE A 35 -2.55 2.86 -17.02
CA ILE A 35 -3.98 3.07 -17.30
C ILE A 35 -4.48 4.43 -16.81
N SER A 36 -3.87 5.01 -15.76
CA SER A 36 -4.20 6.36 -15.30
C SER A 36 -3.81 7.45 -16.30
N GLN A 37 -2.89 7.16 -17.24
CA GLN A 37 -2.55 8.03 -18.36
C GLN A 37 -3.51 7.87 -19.56
N SER A 38 -4.47 6.95 -19.50
CA SER A 38 -5.50 6.78 -20.53
C SER A 38 -6.65 7.78 -20.35
N LYS A 39 -7.67 7.69 -21.21
CA LYS A 39 -8.89 8.53 -21.11
C LYS A 39 -9.85 8.08 -19.99
N MET A 40 -9.62 6.94 -19.36
CA MET A 40 -10.50 6.43 -18.30
C MET A 40 -10.43 7.30 -17.04
N ASN A 41 -11.58 7.49 -16.40
CA ASN A 41 -11.62 8.24 -15.15
C ASN A 41 -11.10 7.35 -13.98
N PRO A 42 -10.35 7.90 -13.01
CA PRO A 42 -10.06 7.29 -11.71
C PRO A 42 -11.12 6.35 -11.11
N PHE A 43 -12.40 6.71 -11.16
CA PHE A 43 -13.47 5.86 -10.62
C PHE A 43 -13.71 4.60 -11.44
N GLU A 44 -13.65 4.71 -12.77
CA GLU A 44 -13.84 3.60 -13.70
C GLU A 44 -12.71 2.58 -13.58
N ILE A 45 -11.47 3.08 -13.51
CA ILE A 45 -10.28 2.24 -13.30
C ILE A 45 -10.41 1.44 -12.00
N ASN A 46 -10.78 2.11 -10.90
CA ASN A 46 -10.92 1.47 -9.59
C ASN A 46 -12.10 0.50 -9.54
N PHE A 47 -13.23 0.84 -10.17
CA PHE A 47 -14.39 -0.05 -10.27
C PHE A 47 -14.02 -1.39 -10.90
N TRP A 48 -13.39 -1.36 -12.08
CA TRP A 48 -12.96 -2.59 -12.75
C TRP A 48 -11.90 -3.34 -11.96
N THR A 49 -10.95 -2.62 -11.33
CA THR A 49 -9.92 -3.23 -10.49
C THR A 49 -10.54 -4.02 -9.33
N PHE A 50 -11.49 -3.43 -8.60
CA PHE A 50 -12.16 -4.10 -7.50
C PHE A 50 -13.11 -5.21 -7.97
N ALA A 51 -13.79 -5.04 -9.11
CA ALA A 51 -14.62 -6.08 -9.69
C ALA A 51 -13.81 -7.34 -10.02
N TYR A 52 -12.67 -7.19 -10.70
CA TYR A 52 -11.79 -8.32 -11.00
C TYR A 52 -11.17 -8.92 -9.72
N ALA A 53 -10.75 -8.09 -8.76
CA ALA A 53 -10.24 -8.58 -7.49
C ALA A 53 -11.27 -9.42 -6.72
N SER A 54 -12.53 -8.97 -6.71
CA SER A 54 -13.64 -9.71 -6.10
C SER A 54 -13.84 -11.08 -6.75
N ILE A 55 -13.88 -11.13 -8.09
CA ILE A 55 -14.02 -12.39 -8.84
C ILE A 55 -12.86 -13.36 -8.54
N LEU A 56 -11.62 -12.86 -8.46
CA LEU A 56 -10.44 -13.67 -8.17
C LEU A 56 -10.41 -14.19 -6.73
N ILE A 57 -10.96 -13.43 -5.78
CA ILE A 57 -11.00 -13.81 -4.36
C ILE A 57 -12.16 -14.79 -4.07
N LEU A 58 -13.24 -14.78 -4.86
CA LEU A 58 -14.41 -15.64 -4.64
C LEU A 58 -14.09 -17.14 -4.48
N PRO A 59 -13.30 -17.80 -5.35
CA PRO A 59 -12.95 -19.20 -5.17
C PRO A 59 -12.21 -19.45 -3.86
N LEU A 60 -11.29 -18.55 -3.48
CA LEU A 60 -10.55 -18.64 -2.23
C LEU A 60 -11.49 -18.58 -1.02
N LEU A 61 -12.52 -17.72 -1.06
CA LEU A 61 -13.55 -17.65 -0.02
C LEU A 61 -14.37 -18.95 0.06
N VAL A 62 -14.74 -19.54 -1.08
CA VAL A 62 -15.49 -20.81 -1.12
C VAL A 62 -14.65 -21.97 -0.56
N PHE A 63 -13.38 -22.10 -0.96
CA PHE A 63 -12.48 -23.14 -0.48
C PHE A 63 -12.09 -22.98 1.00
N SER A 64 -12.01 -21.74 1.48
CA SER A 64 -11.73 -21.47 2.90
C SER A 64 -12.96 -21.73 3.76
N GLY A 65 -14.15 -21.38 3.26
CA GLY A 65 -15.44 -21.58 3.94
C GLY A 65 -15.85 -23.04 4.06
N SER A 66 -15.45 -23.88 3.11
CA SER A 66 -15.71 -25.32 3.18
C SER A 66 -14.82 -26.06 4.19
N GLN A 67 -13.67 -25.50 4.55
CA GLN A 67 -12.71 -26.11 5.49
C GLN A 67 -12.85 -25.58 6.92
N SER A 68 -13.51 -24.43 7.12
CA SER A 68 -13.57 -23.74 8.40
C SER A 68 -14.99 -23.26 8.73
N ASP A 69 -15.60 -23.82 9.78
CA ASP A 69 -16.82 -23.24 10.42
C ASP A 69 -16.58 -21.80 10.92
N ALA A 70 -15.31 -21.39 11.01
CA ALA A 70 -14.85 -20.09 11.47
C ALA A 70 -15.28 -18.90 10.59
N LEU A 71 -15.60 -19.10 9.31
CA LEU A 71 -16.06 -17.99 8.46
C LEU A 71 -17.50 -17.54 8.78
N ILE A 72 -18.25 -18.33 9.57
CA ILE A 72 -19.64 -18.06 9.96
C ILE A 72 -19.78 -17.94 11.49
N MET A 73 -18.80 -18.42 12.27
CA MET A 73 -18.77 -18.23 13.73
C MET A 73 -18.36 -16.80 14.11
N VAL A 74 -19.32 -15.87 14.06
CA VAL A 74 -19.23 -14.65 14.89
C VAL A 74 -19.69 -15.03 16.30
N PRO A 75 -18.82 -14.98 17.33
CA PRO A 75 -19.14 -15.48 18.67
C PRO A 75 -20.32 -14.75 19.34
N ASN A 76 -20.59 -13.51 18.93
CA ASN A 76 -21.68 -12.68 19.43
C ASN A 76 -22.21 -11.77 18.31
N ARG A 77 -23.55 -11.67 18.17
CA ARG A 77 -24.23 -10.80 17.20
C ARG A 77 -23.75 -9.35 17.28
N GLU A 78 -23.50 -8.83 18.47
CA GLU A 78 -23.00 -7.45 18.65
C GLU A 78 -21.60 -7.25 18.07
N MET A 79 -20.69 -8.20 18.33
CA MET A 79 -19.35 -8.19 17.73
C MET A 79 -19.44 -8.27 16.19
N GLY A 80 -20.39 -9.03 15.66
CA GLY A 80 -20.62 -9.14 14.21
C GLY A 80 -21.02 -7.82 13.57
N VAL A 81 -21.90 -7.05 14.23
CA VAL A 81 -22.30 -5.72 13.76
C VAL A 81 -21.09 -4.78 13.74
N TRP A 82 -20.28 -4.76 14.81
CA TRP A 82 -19.07 -3.93 14.85
C TRP A 82 -18.05 -4.32 13.79
N LEU A 83 -17.78 -5.61 13.59
CA LEU A 83 -16.89 -6.10 12.54
C LEU A 83 -17.38 -5.69 11.14
N LEU A 84 -18.69 -5.78 10.88
CA LEU A 84 -19.28 -5.33 9.63
C LEU A 84 -19.10 -3.83 9.42
N LEU A 85 -19.40 -3.02 10.44
CA LEU A 85 -19.25 -1.56 10.38
C LEU A 85 -17.80 -1.15 10.18
N CYS A 86 -16.86 -1.75 10.91
CA CYS A 86 -15.42 -1.53 10.74
C CYS A 86 -14.95 -1.94 9.34
N SER A 87 -15.45 -3.06 8.81
CA SER A 87 -15.11 -3.52 7.46
C SER A 87 -15.63 -2.58 6.38
N ILE A 88 -16.85 -2.05 6.53
CA ILE A 88 -17.41 -1.04 5.63
C ILE A 88 -16.59 0.24 5.69
N ALA A 89 -16.25 0.71 6.89
CA ALA A 89 -15.43 1.91 7.08
C ALA A 89 -14.04 1.73 6.43
N LEU A 90 -13.39 0.59 6.66
CA LEU A 90 -12.12 0.24 6.02
C LEU A 90 -12.25 0.18 4.50
N ALA A 91 -13.29 -0.45 3.96
CA ALA A 91 -13.53 -0.52 2.53
C ALA A 91 -13.66 0.88 1.91
N LEU A 92 -14.40 1.79 2.54
CA LEU A 92 -14.53 3.18 2.08
C LEU A 92 -13.18 3.91 2.10
N LEU A 93 -12.36 3.73 3.14
CA LEU A 93 -11.02 4.31 3.22
C LEU A 93 -10.09 3.76 2.14
N ILE A 94 -10.14 2.44 1.89
CA ILE A 94 -9.36 1.77 0.84
C ILE A 94 -9.75 2.29 -0.54
N ILE A 95 -11.05 2.37 -0.84
CA ILE A 95 -11.55 2.89 -2.12
C ILE A 95 -11.08 4.33 -2.32
N ASN A 96 -11.25 5.20 -1.31
CA ASN A 96 -10.80 6.60 -1.40
C ASN A 96 -9.29 6.70 -1.63
N THR A 97 -8.50 5.89 -0.92
CA THR A 97 -7.04 5.84 -1.11
C THR A 97 -6.69 5.47 -2.55
N GLN A 98 -7.37 4.48 -3.14
CA GLN A 98 -7.08 4.04 -4.50
C GLN A 98 -7.57 5.03 -5.57
N VAL A 99 -8.66 5.75 -5.32
CA VAL A 99 -9.12 6.85 -6.18
C VAL A 99 -8.15 8.03 -6.14
N PHE A 100 -7.64 8.41 -4.97
CA PHE A 100 -6.61 9.44 -4.89
C PHE A 100 -5.30 8.99 -5.51
N ARG A 101 -4.95 7.71 -5.38
CA ARG A 101 -3.75 7.15 -6.02
C ARG A 101 -3.83 7.23 -7.54
N SER A 102 -4.94 6.83 -8.15
CA SER A 102 -5.10 6.95 -9.61
C SER A 102 -5.14 8.41 -10.08
N LYS A 103 -5.80 9.31 -9.33
CA LYS A 103 -5.74 10.76 -9.59
C LYS A 103 -4.31 11.29 -9.54
N ALA A 104 -3.52 10.89 -8.53
CA ALA A 104 -2.14 11.31 -8.38
C ALA A 104 -1.29 10.81 -9.56
N TYR A 105 -1.42 9.53 -9.93
CA TYR A 105 -0.74 8.96 -11.09
C TYR A 105 -1.06 9.68 -12.40
N ARG A 106 -2.30 10.13 -12.57
CA ARG A 106 -2.70 10.94 -13.74
C ARG A 106 -2.04 12.32 -13.78
N LEU A 107 -1.79 12.93 -12.62
CA LEU A 107 -1.19 14.27 -12.52
C LEU A 107 0.35 14.25 -12.55
N ALA A 108 0.97 13.14 -12.19
CA ALA A 108 2.42 13.04 -12.17
C ALA A 108 3.00 12.86 -13.57
N LYS A 109 4.15 13.50 -13.82
CA LYS A 109 4.91 13.39 -15.08
C LYS A 109 5.67 12.07 -15.19
N SER A 110 5.93 11.41 -14.05
CA SER A 110 6.61 10.12 -13.98
C SER A 110 6.15 9.36 -12.74
N GLY A 111 6.01 8.04 -12.86
CA GLY A 111 5.71 7.16 -11.73
C GLY A 111 6.76 7.22 -10.61
N SER A 112 8.01 7.57 -10.93
CA SER A 112 9.09 7.73 -9.94
C SER A 112 8.87 8.91 -9.00
N GLN A 113 8.18 9.97 -9.45
CA GLN A 113 7.85 11.10 -8.58
C GLN A 113 6.89 10.71 -7.46
N LEU A 114 6.00 9.75 -7.72
CA LEU A 114 4.97 9.30 -6.78
C LEU A 114 5.41 8.16 -5.88
N ALA A 115 6.42 7.38 -6.26
CA ALA A 115 6.86 6.22 -5.48
C ALA A 115 7.24 6.60 -4.03
N PRO A 116 8.02 7.67 -3.76
CA PRO A 116 8.28 8.11 -2.38
C PRO A 116 7.03 8.54 -1.61
N LEU A 117 6.08 9.20 -2.30
CA LEU A 117 4.84 9.69 -1.68
C LEU A 117 3.94 8.54 -1.23
N ILE A 118 3.94 7.43 -1.96
CA ILE A 118 3.18 6.23 -1.55
C ILE A 118 3.73 5.65 -0.24
N PHE A 119 5.04 5.72 -0.03
CA PHE A 119 5.67 5.27 1.21
C PHE A 119 5.45 6.22 2.40
N SER A 120 4.87 7.41 2.19
CA SER A 120 4.54 8.32 3.31
C SER A 120 3.55 7.71 4.30
N ASN A 121 2.71 6.74 3.88
CA ASN A 121 1.85 5.99 4.78
C ASN A 121 2.64 5.31 5.92
N LEU A 122 3.88 4.86 5.67
CA LEU A 122 4.73 4.27 6.71
C LEU A 122 5.13 5.29 7.78
N ILE A 123 5.30 6.55 7.41
CA ILE A 123 5.58 7.63 8.37
C ILE A 123 4.36 7.84 9.27
N PHE A 124 3.16 7.90 8.70
CA PHE A 124 1.92 8.04 9.48
C PHE A 124 1.66 6.82 10.37
N THR A 125 1.89 5.61 9.87
CA THR A 125 1.83 4.40 10.70
C THR A 125 2.82 4.47 11.85
N ALA A 126 4.05 4.93 11.58
CA ALA A 126 5.06 5.02 12.62
C ALA A 126 4.69 6.06 13.69
N LEU A 127 4.19 7.23 13.28
CA LEU A 127 3.66 8.24 14.20
C LEU A 127 2.53 7.68 15.06
N TRP A 128 1.61 6.93 14.45
CA TRP A 128 0.49 6.32 15.19
C TRP A 128 0.98 5.29 16.22
N GLN A 129 1.96 4.46 15.85
CA GLN A 129 2.56 3.46 16.74
C GLN A 129 3.24 4.10 17.96
N VAL A 130 3.95 5.22 17.77
CA VAL A 130 4.53 5.97 18.91
C VAL A 130 3.45 6.62 19.77
N CYS A 131 2.46 7.28 19.14
CA CYS A 131 1.47 8.07 19.87
C CYS A 131 0.44 7.23 20.64
N PHE A 132 0.10 6.03 20.15
CA PHE A 132 -1.02 5.24 20.67
C PHE A 132 -0.63 3.85 21.17
N TYR A 133 0.57 3.35 20.84
CA TYR A 133 0.99 1.99 21.16
C TYR A 133 2.33 1.91 21.92
N ASP A 134 2.90 3.06 22.32
CA ASP A 134 4.17 3.16 23.07
C ASP A 134 5.33 2.38 22.41
N GLU A 135 5.29 2.24 21.08
CA GLU A 135 6.29 1.48 20.33
C GLU A 135 7.61 2.24 20.19
N THR A 136 8.72 1.52 20.37
CA THR A 136 10.08 2.08 20.22
C THR A 136 10.78 1.50 19.00
N TYR A 137 11.38 2.37 18.19
CA TYR A 137 12.09 1.96 16.98
C TYR A 137 13.59 1.75 17.22
N ASN A 138 14.13 0.69 16.63
CA ASN A 138 15.58 0.49 16.54
C ASN A 138 16.20 1.49 15.53
N GLN A 139 17.50 1.75 15.66
CA GLN A 139 18.30 2.63 14.81
C GLN A 139 18.08 2.36 13.31
N TYR A 140 18.02 1.10 12.88
CA TYR A 140 17.78 0.75 11.47
C TYR A 140 16.40 1.20 10.97
N GLN A 141 15.37 1.11 11.80
CA GLN A 141 14.01 1.56 11.45
C GLN A 141 13.95 3.09 11.37
N VAL A 142 14.65 3.78 12.28
CA VAL A 142 14.78 5.24 12.26
C VAL A 142 15.49 5.72 10.99
N ILE A 143 16.59 5.07 10.60
CA ILE A 143 17.31 5.37 9.35
C ILE A 143 16.38 5.13 8.14
N GLY A 144 15.63 4.03 8.14
CA GLY A 144 14.62 3.73 7.11
C GLY A 144 13.57 4.83 6.97
N LEU A 145 12.99 5.28 8.08
CA LEU A 145 12.03 6.37 8.13
C LEU A 145 12.63 7.69 7.62
N ALA A 146 13.86 8.02 8.05
CA ALA A 146 14.57 9.21 7.59
C ALA A 146 14.79 9.20 6.06
N MET A 147 15.16 8.05 5.48
CA MET A 147 15.29 7.92 4.02
C MET A 147 13.98 8.15 3.29
N ILE A 148 12.84 7.66 3.82
CA ILE A 148 11.52 7.91 3.22
C ILE A 148 11.20 9.41 3.25
N VAL A 149 11.47 10.10 4.35
CA VAL A 149 11.27 11.56 4.46
C VAL A 149 12.12 12.30 3.43
N LEU A 150 13.41 11.98 3.33
CA LEU A 150 14.33 12.61 2.38
C LEU A 150 13.89 12.37 0.92
N ALA A 151 13.46 11.16 0.59
CA ALA A 151 12.95 10.81 -0.74
C ALA A 151 11.69 11.62 -1.10
N ASN A 152 10.81 11.86 -0.13
CA ASN A 152 9.61 12.68 -0.31
C ASN A 152 9.91 14.17 -0.52
N VAL A 153 10.84 14.71 0.28
CA VAL A 153 11.25 16.11 0.17
C VAL A 153 11.93 16.36 -1.18
N THR A 154 12.84 15.48 -1.58
CA THR A 154 13.58 15.60 -2.85
C THR A 154 12.67 15.43 -4.07
N SER A 155 11.68 14.51 -4.03
CA SER A 155 10.74 14.30 -5.15
C SER A 155 9.87 15.53 -5.44
N VAL A 156 9.67 16.41 -4.45
CA VAL A 156 8.89 17.65 -4.60
C VAL A 156 9.78 18.86 -4.91
N ILE A 157 10.89 19.03 -4.18
CA ILE A 157 11.75 20.21 -4.27
C ILE A 157 12.56 20.22 -5.57
N VAL A 158 13.17 19.09 -5.95
CA VAL A 158 14.08 19.03 -7.10
C VAL A 158 13.39 19.43 -8.42
N PRO A 159 12.18 18.91 -8.74
CA PRO A 159 11.48 19.34 -9.96
C PRO A 159 11.15 20.85 -9.98
N LYS A 160 10.81 21.43 -8.83
CA LYS A 160 10.53 22.87 -8.71
C LYS A 160 11.78 23.72 -8.93
N LEU A 161 12.91 23.31 -8.36
CA LEU A 161 14.19 24.01 -8.54
C LEU A 161 14.66 23.96 -10.00
N ILE A 162 14.50 22.82 -10.67
CA ILE A 162 14.85 22.69 -12.10
C ILE A 162 13.96 23.61 -12.94
N ALA A 163 12.65 23.61 -12.69
CA ALA A 163 11.71 24.48 -13.41
C ALA A 163 12.01 25.97 -13.19
N ALA A 164 12.36 26.38 -11.96
CA ALA A 164 12.74 27.75 -11.66
C ALA A 164 14.03 28.19 -12.37
N LYS A 165 15.05 27.31 -12.44
CA LYS A 165 16.28 27.57 -13.19
C LYS A 165 16.04 27.73 -14.69
N GLN A 166 15.16 26.92 -15.28
CA GLN A 166 14.80 27.02 -16.69
C GLN A 166 14.06 28.32 -17.01
N ALA A 167 13.15 28.76 -16.14
CA ALA A 167 12.44 30.02 -16.30
C ALA A 167 13.39 31.25 -16.29
N ASN A 168 14.39 31.23 -15.41
CA ASN A 168 15.39 32.31 -15.31
C ASN A 168 16.41 32.33 -16.47
N GLN A 169 16.53 31.26 -17.27
CA GLN A 169 17.39 31.24 -18.46
C GLN A 169 16.69 31.76 -19.73
N LEU A 170 15.35 31.89 -19.68
CA LEU A 170 14.51 32.33 -20.80
C LEU A 170 14.03 33.79 -20.64
N ALA A 171 14.38 34.45 -19.53
CA ALA A 171 14.11 35.87 -19.24
C ALA A 171 15.39 36.68 -19.38
#